data_AF-A0A1J8PXE8-F1
#
_entry.id   AF-A0A1J8PXE8-F1
#
_cell.length_a   1.000
_cell.length_b   1.000
_cell.length_c   1.000
_cell.angle_alpha   90.00
_cell.angle_beta   90.00
_cell.angle_gamma   90.00
#
_symmetry.space_group_name_H-M   'P 1'
#
loop_
_entity.id
_entity.type
_entity.pdbx_description
1 polymer ?
#
loop_
_entity_poly.entity_id
_entity_poly.type
_entity_poly.pdbx_seq_one_letter_code
_entity_poly.pdbx_strand_id
1 'polypeptide(L)'
;MMPDEDYEEEIPLFQSVISQILASREPLPKIALTSMRQRFLQVDSDYNVDDVIGPMGWLITGTISSQTPIRPLYAFFYDFLTNKSRSDKFFIDVSAVENDLEFASLRVMGHELRFNICSLGSSHWPNSVVHNLGTNERLHLIRIQNAHTNKEKG
;
A
#
# COMPACT_ATOMS: atom_id res chain seq x y z
N MET A 1 6.86 -38.15 -1.16
CA MET A 1 6.73 -37.73 0.25
C MET A 1 6.55 -36.23 0.20
N MET A 2 5.31 -35.73 0.27
CA MET A 2 5.03 -34.29 0.34
C MET A 2 5.17 -33.85 1.80
N PRO A 3 5.88 -32.75 2.10
CA PRO A 3 5.92 -32.18 3.43
C PRO A 3 4.65 -31.37 3.61
N ASP A 4 3.59 -31.97 4.15
CA ASP A 4 2.30 -31.31 4.34
C ASP A 4 2.16 -30.60 5.71
N GLU A 5 3.21 -30.56 6.54
CA GLU A 5 3.10 -30.13 7.95
C GLU A 5 3.70 -28.73 8.29
N ASP A 6 4.46 -28.06 7.42
CA ASP A 6 5.12 -26.77 7.74
C ASP A 6 4.43 -25.50 7.19
N TYR A 7 3.36 -25.62 6.39
CA TYR A 7 2.75 -24.45 5.71
C TYR A 7 1.65 -23.74 6.53
N GLU A 8 1.28 -24.24 7.71
CA GLU A 8 0.18 -23.66 8.49
C GLU A 8 0.49 -22.23 8.98
N GLU A 9 1.77 -21.90 9.20
CA GLU A 9 2.19 -20.54 9.61
C GLU A 9 2.37 -19.58 8.42
N GLU A 10 2.61 -20.09 7.21
CA GLU A 10 2.89 -19.25 6.03
C GLU A 10 1.63 -18.68 5.37
N ILE A 11 0.51 -19.39 5.44
CA ILE A 11 -0.75 -18.98 4.81
C ILE A 11 -1.33 -17.71 5.44
N PRO A 12 -1.43 -17.58 6.78
CA PRO A 12 -1.88 -16.34 7.40
C PRO A 12 -1.01 -15.14 7.04
N LEU A 13 0.31 -15.33 6.98
CA LEU A 13 1.26 -14.29 6.57
C LEU A 13 1.04 -13.88 5.10
N PHE A 14 0.90 -14.85 4.21
CA PHE A 14 0.56 -14.61 2.81
C PHE A 14 -0.74 -13.81 2.68
N GLN A 15 -1.81 -14.26 3.34
CA GLN A 15 -3.10 -13.58 3.33
C GLN A 15 -2.97 -12.16 3.84
N SER A 16 -2.26 -11.92 4.94
CA SER A 16 -2.01 -10.60 5.50
C SER A 16 -1.27 -9.69 4.52
N VAL A 17 -0.19 -10.17 3.89
CA VAL A 17 0.60 -9.43 2.89
C VAL A 17 -0.22 -9.07 1.67
N ILE A 18 -0.86 -10.05 1.04
CA ILE A 18 -1.60 -9.81 -0.18
C ILE A 18 -2.87 -9.00 0.10
N SER A 19 -3.55 -9.19 1.23
CA SER A 19 -4.72 -8.38 1.62
C SER A 19 -4.37 -6.89 1.64
N GLN A 20 -3.24 -6.52 2.26
CA GLN A 20 -2.77 -5.13 2.29
C GLN A 20 -2.54 -4.58 0.87
N ILE A 21 -1.92 -5.37 -0.01
CA ILE A 21 -1.64 -4.98 -1.39
C ILE A 21 -2.95 -4.77 -2.17
N LEU A 22 -3.91 -5.69 -2.02
CA LEU A 22 -5.17 -5.66 -2.75
C LEU A 22 -6.15 -4.59 -2.22
N ALA A 23 -6.17 -4.35 -0.91
CA ALA A 23 -7.01 -3.33 -0.28
C ALA A 23 -6.47 -1.91 -0.47
N SER A 24 -5.20 -1.76 -0.86
CA SER A 24 -4.62 -0.44 -1.16
C SER A 24 -5.28 0.16 -2.38
N ARG A 25 -5.89 1.35 -2.21
CA ARG A 25 -6.61 2.06 -3.29
C ARG A 25 -5.72 2.34 -4.51
N GLU A 26 -4.45 2.67 -4.28
CA GLU A 26 -3.44 2.83 -5.32
C GLU A 26 -2.28 1.87 -4.99
N PRO A 27 -1.64 1.26 -6.01
CA PRO A 27 -0.47 0.43 -5.79
C PRO A 27 0.62 1.17 -5.01
N LEU A 28 1.06 0.58 -3.90
CA LEU A 28 2.09 1.15 -3.03
C LEU A 28 3.44 0.47 -3.25
N PRO A 29 4.55 1.21 -3.13
CA PRO A 29 5.88 0.62 -3.14
C PRO A 29 6.11 -0.21 -1.86
N LYS A 30 7.02 -1.18 -1.94
CA LYS A 30 7.38 -2.04 -0.80
C LYS A 30 7.69 -1.22 0.45
N ILE A 31 8.46 -0.15 0.32
CA ILE A 31 8.84 0.69 1.47
C ILE A 31 7.61 1.26 2.20
N ALA A 32 6.58 1.68 1.47
CA ALA A 32 5.35 2.20 2.07
C ALA A 32 4.56 1.07 2.76
N LEU A 33 4.45 -0.09 2.13
CA LEU A 33 3.78 -1.26 2.70
C LEU A 33 4.45 -1.72 4.00
N THR A 34 5.79 -1.77 4.03
CA THR A 34 6.58 -2.07 5.23
C THR A 34 6.36 -1.02 6.32
N SER A 35 6.45 0.29 5.99
CA SER A 35 6.18 1.36 6.96
C SER A 35 4.78 1.29 7.55
N MET A 36 3.77 0.96 6.75
CA MET A 36 2.40 0.79 7.22
C MET A 36 2.26 -0.41 8.14
N ARG A 37 2.85 -1.58 7.80
CA ARG A 37 2.77 -2.80 8.63
C ARG A 37 3.28 -2.62 10.04
N GLN A 38 4.38 -1.88 10.21
CA GLN A 38 4.93 -1.53 11.52
C GLN A 38 3.95 -0.74 12.41
N ARG A 39 2.84 -0.25 11.84
CA ARG A 39 1.83 0.59 12.49
C ARG A 39 0.43 -0.03 12.48
N PHE A 40 0.28 -1.31 12.11
CA PHE A 40 -0.99 -2.02 12.20
C PHE A 40 -1.45 -2.16 13.67
N LEU A 41 -2.72 -2.48 13.90
CA LEU A 41 -3.24 -2.65 15.26
C LEU A 41 -2.82 -4.00 15.87
N GLN A 42 -2.68 -5.02 15.04
CA GLN A 42 -2.27 -6.36 15.46
C GLN A 42 -0.75 -6.56 15.36
N VAL A 43 -0.18 -7.22 16.38
CA VAL A 43 1.26 -7.48 16.52
C VAL A 43 1.63 -8.77 15.76
N ASP A 44 1.57 -8.71 14.43
CA ASP A 44 2.25 -9.67 13.54
C ASP A 44 3.40 -8.96 12.79
N SER A 45 4.02 -7.98 13.45
CA SER A 45 4.76 -6.90 12.79
C SER A 45 6.20 -7.24 12.39
N ASP A 46 6.70 -8.45 12.64
CA ASP A 46 8.13 -8.78 12.47
C ASP A 46 8.46 -9.54 11.16
N TYR A 47 7.50 -9.70 10.27
CA TYR A 47 7.71 -10.36 8.98
C TYR A 47 8.03 -9.38 7.86
N ASN A 48 8.99 -9.75 7.01
CA ASN A 48 9.37 -8.93 5.87
C ASN A 48 8.42 -9.17 4.69
N VAL A 49 7.89 -8.09 4.12
CA VAL A 49 7.05 -8.15 2.90
C VAL A 49 7.75 -8.90 1.77
N ASP A 50 9.09 -8.79 1.68
CA ASP A 50 9.91 -9.49 0.68
C ASP A 50 9.79 -11.01 0.74
N ASP A 51 9.61 -11.59 1.93
CA ASP A 51 9.56 -13.03 2.11
C ASP A 51 8.33 -13.63 1.41
N VAL A 52 7.24 -12.85 1.34
CA VAL A 52 6.01 -13.25 0.64
C VAL A 52 6.03 -12.88 -0.84
N ILE A 53 6.43 -11.66 -1.19
CA ILE A 53 6.30 -11.19 -2.58
C ILE A 53 7.44 -11.67 -3.48
N GLY A 54 8.63 -11.95 -2.92
CA GLY A 54 9.82 -12.35 -3.67
C GLY A 54 9.60 -13.59 -4.54
N PRO A 55 9.05 -14.68 -3.98
CA PRO A 55 8.68 -15.88 -4.73
C PRO A 55 7.61 -15.66 -5.82
N MET A 56 6.87 -14.54 -5.76
CA MET A 56 5.74 -14.24 -6.65
C MET A 56 6.10 -13.35 -7.84
N GLY A 57 7.38 -13.26 -8.22
CA GLY A 57 7.84 -12.41 -9.33
C GLY A 57 7.18 -12.68 -10.70
N TRP A 58 6.49 -13.81 -10.87
CA TRP A 58 5.69 -14.13 -12.07
C TRP A 58 4.22 -13.68 -11.98
N LEU A 59 3.72 -13.37 -10.79
CA LEU A 59 2.36 -12.90 -10.50
C LEU A 59 2.29 -11.41 -10.21
N ILE A 60 3.39 -10.85 -9.72
CA ILE A 60 3.42 -9.52 -9.12
C ILE A 60 4.63 -8.75 -9.66
N THR A 61 4.41 -7.50 -10.04
CA THR A 61 5.47 -6.54 -10.38
C THR A 61 5.96 -5.78 -9.16
N GLY A 62 7.15 -5.18 -9.25
CA GLY A 62 7.68 -4.32 -8.19
C GLY A 62 8.35 -5.08 -7.04
N THR A 63 8.66 -6.37 -7.22
CA THR A 63 9.30 -7.21 -6.20
C THR A 63 10.79 -6.88 -6.00
N ILE A 64 11.47 -6.37 -7.03
CA ILE A 64 12.93 -6.13 -7.00
C ILE A 64 13.28 -4.81 -6.30
N SER A 65 12.65 -3.70 -6.69
CA SER A 65 12.96 -2.35 -6.20
C SER A 65 12.02 -1.96 -5.07
N SER A 66 12.57 -1.45 -3.97
CA SER A 66 11.78 -0.99 -2.82
C SER A 66 10.87 0.21 -3.12
N GLN A 67 11.13 0.91 -4.22
CA GLN A 67 10.43 2.13 -4.65
C GLN A 67 9.42 1.87 -5.77
N THR A 68 9.46 0.70 -6.40
CA THR A 68 8.52 0.36 -7.47
C THR A 68 7.20 -0.08 -6.85
N PRO A 69 6.05 0.50 -7.24
CA PRO A 69 4.75 0.05 -6.75
C PRO A 69 4.49 -1.43 -7.04
N ILE A 70 4.01 -2.14 -6.02
CA ILE A 70 3.67 -3.55 -6.12
C ILE A 70 2.29 -3.68 -6.78
N ARG A 71 2.20 -4.49 -7.84
CA ARG A 71 0.93 -4.70 -8.57
C ARG A 71 0.78 -6.15 -9.02
N PRO A 72 -0.42 -6.75 -8.89
CA PRO A 72 -0.77 -7.94 -9.65
C PRO A 72 -0.53 -7.73 -11.15
N LEU A 73 0.14 -8.67 -11.81
CA LEU A 73 0.37 -8.66 -13.26
C LEU A 73 -0.90 -8.92 -14.06
N TYR A 74 -1.80 -9.73 -13.50
CA TYR A 74 -2.99 -10.21 -14.20
C TYR A 74 -4.22 -10.10 -13.31
N ALA A 75 -5.33 -9.61 -13.88
CA ALA A 75 -6.60 -9.48 -13.19
C ALA A 75 -7.12 -10.83 -12.64
N PHE A 76 -6.84 -11.94 -13.33
CA PHE A 76 -7.25 -13.27 -12.86
C PHE A 76 -6.69 -13.62 -11.48
N PHE A 77 -5.53 -13.08 -11.13
CA PHE A 77 -4.89 -13.36 -9.84
C PHE A 77 -5.71 -12.74 -8.71
N TYR A 78 -6.17 -11.50 -8.90
CA TYR A 78 -7.12 -10.84 -8.01
C TYR A 78 -8.42 -11.66 -7.91
N ASP A 79 -9.04 -11.97 -9.05
CA ASP A 79 -10.33 -12.70 -9.10
C ASP A 79 -10.28 -14.10 -8.48
N PHE A 80 -9.09 -14.72 -8.48
CA PHE A 80 -8.86 -16.01 -7.82
C PHE A 80 -8.83 -15.84 -6.29
N LEU A 81 -8.01 -14.91 -5.80
CA LEU A 81 -7.79 -14.69 -4.37
C LEU A 81 -9.02 -14.13 -3.64
N THR A 82 -9.83 -13.33 -4.32
CA THR A 82 -11.06 -12.76 -3.74
C THR A 82 -12.29 -13.66 -3.91
N ASN A 83 -12.12 -14.92 -4.35
CA ASN A 83 -13.21 -15.87 -4.52
C ASN A 83 -12.97 -17.14 -3.69
N LYS A 84 -13.72 -17.26 -2.59
CA LYS A 84 -13.57 -18.34 -1.60
C LYS A 84 -13.70 -19.74 -2.19
N SER A 85 -14.59 -19.96 -3.16
CA SER A 85 -14.77 -21.29 -3.76
C SER A 85 -13.63 -21.68 -4.70
N ARG A 86 -12.84 -20.71 -5.17
CA ARG A 86 -11.72 -20.94 -6.10
C ARG A 86 -10.38 -21.04 -5.38
N SER A 87 -10.17 -20.23 -4.35
CA SER A 87 -8.88 -20.11 -3.66
C SER A 87 -8.80 -20.87 -2.33
N ASP A 88 -9.92 -21.30 -1.75
CA ASP A 88 -9.99 -22.10 -0.53
C ASP A 88 -9.09 -21.53 0.59
N LYS A 89 -8.02 -22.23 0.99
CA LYS A 89 -7.06 -21.77 2.02
C LYS A 89 -6.31 -20.48 1.66
N PHE A 90 -6.25 -20.09 0.40
CA PHE A 90 -5.63 -18.84 -0.07
C PHE A 90 -6.62 -17.68 -0.21
N PHE A 91 -7.89 -17.89 0.14
CA PHE A 91 -8.91 -16.86 0.06
C PHE A 91 -8.54 -15.63 0.90
N ILE A 92 -8.79 -14.45 0.34
CA ILE A 92 -8.52 -13.18 0.98
C ILE A 92 -9.83 -12.41 1.15
N ASP A 93 -10.16 -12.10 2.40
CA ASP A 93 -11.17 -11.11 2.74
C ASP A 93 -10.52 -9.72 2.81
N VAL A 94 -10.58 -8.99 1.70
CA VAL A 94 -10.01 -7.64 1.57
C VAL A 94 -10.60 -6.67 2.60
N SER A 95 -11.86 -6.87 3.00
CA SER A 95 -12.53 -5.98 3.97
C SER A 95 -11.93 -6.09 5.38
N ALA A 96 -11.33 -7.23 5.71
CA ALA A 96 -10.77 -7.49 7.04
C ALA A 96 -9.55 -6.60 7.36
N VAL A 97 -8.83 -6.09 6.35
CA VAL A 97 -7.61 -5.27 6.53
C VAL A 97 -7.88 -3.76 6.39
N GLU A 98 -9.10 -3.34 6.04
CA GLU A 98 -9.43 -1.93 5.81
C GLU A 98 -9.18 -1.07 7.05
N ASN A 99 -9.56 -1.57 8.24
CA ASN A 99 -9.34 -0.86 9.49
C ASN A 99 -7.84 -0.69 9.80
N ASP A 100 -7.05 -1.76 9.63
CA ASP A 100 -5.59 -1.70 9.81
C ASP A 100 -4.94 -0.72 8.83
N LEU A 101 -5.36 -0.70 7.57
CA LEU A 101 -4.87 0.24 6.57
C LEU A 101 -5.21 1.68 6.91
N GLU A 102 -6.43 1.95 7.38
CA GLU A 102 -6.86 3.28 7.79
C GLU A 102 -6.00 3.78 8.97
N PHE A 103 -5.89 2.99 10.03
CA PHE A 103 -5.08 3.32 11.20
C PHE A 103 -3.60 3.47 10.86
N ALA A 104 -3.04 2.57 10.06
CA ALA A 104 -1.65 2.64 9.63
C ALA A 104 -1.39 3.90 8.81
N SER A 105 -2.30 4.26 7.90
CA SER A 105 -2.21 5.49 7.11
C SER A 105 -2.16 6.73 8.01
N LEU A 106 -3.06 6.82 8.99
CA LEU A 106 -3.09 7.92 9.95
C LEU A 106 -1.81 7.97 10.79
N ARG A 107 -1.31 6.83 11.27
CA ARG A 107 -0.07 6.73 12.05
C ARG A 107 1.18 7.06 11.23
N VAL A 108 1.25 6.64 9.96
CA VAL A 108 2.32 7.02 9.03
C VAL A 108 2.29 8.53 8.82
N MET A 109 1.12 9.12 8.54
CA MET A 109 1.00 10.58 8.42
C MET A 109 1.41 11.30 9.71
N GLY A 110 0.99 10.81 10.88
CA GLY A 110 1.36 11.43 12.16
C GLY A 110 2.86 11.39 12.46
N HIS A 111 3.60 10.41 11.93
CA HIS A 111 5.02 10.22 12.22
C HIS A 111 5.96 10.71 11.11
N GLU A 112 5.56 10.53 9.84
CA GLU A 112 6.44 10.73 8.68
C GLU A 112 6.11 12.00 7.88
N LEU A 113 4.92 12.59 8.08
CA LEU A 113 4.58 13.84 7.43
C LEU A 113 5.48 14.96 7.96
N ARG A 114 6.21 15.61 7.05
CA ARG A 114 7.06 16.74 7.39
C ARG A 114 6.32 18.03 7.12
N PHE A 115 6.33 18.93 8.10
CA PHE A 115 5.86 20.29 7.88
C PHE A 115 6.68 20.94 6.78
N ASN A 116 6.00 21.57 5.81
CA ASN A 116 6.61 22.30 4.72
C ASN A 116 7.69 21.48 3.96
N ILE A 117 7.35 20.26 3.53
CA ILE A 117 8.27 19.36 2.82
C ILE A 117 8.96 20.00 1.60
N CYS A 118 8.27 20.93 0.92
CA CYS A 118 8.80 21.66 -0.23
C CYS A 118 9.55 22.95 0.14
N SER A 119 9.80 23.21 1.43
CA SER A 119 10.48 24.41 1.94
C SER A 119 9.91 25.72 1.36
N LEU A 120 8.59 25.80 1.24
CA LEU A 120 7.88 26.96 0.71
C LEU A 120 8.02 28.15 1.66
N GLY A 121 8.21 29.34 1.09
CA GLY A 121 8.29 30.59 1.89
C GLY A 121 6.95 31.00 2.50
N SER A 122 5.82 30.61 1.91
CA SER A 122 4.48 30.85 2.45
C SER A 122 3.47 29.85 1.90
N SER A 123 2.55 29.40 2.77
CA SER A 123 1.39 28.57 2.39
C SER A 123 0.28 29.37 1.68
N HIS A 124 0.36 30.70 1.68
CA HIS A 124 -0.65 31.57 1.05
C HIS A 124 -0.36 31.83 -0.43
N TRP A 125 0.78 31.36 -0.94
CA TRP A 125 1.11 31.52 -2.35
C TRP A 125 0.45 30.42 -3.16
N PRO A 126 -0.18 30.74 -4.31
CA PRO A 126 -0.66 29.72 -5.21
C PRO A 126 0.49 28.83 -5.67
N ASN A 127 0.24 27.52 -5.79
CA ASN A 127 1.24 26.55 -6.25
C ASN A 127 1.81 26.91 -7.63
N SER A 128 1.05 27.63 -8.47
CA SER A 128 1.48 28.13 -9.77
C SER A 128 2.64 29.14 -9.71
N VAL A 129 2.82 29.82 -8.57
CA VAL A 129 3.83 30.87 -8.37
C VAL A 129 5.16 30.29 -7.90
N VAL A 130 5.19 29.04 -7.43
CA VAL A 130 6.43 28.42 -6.93
C VAL A 130 7.18 27.76 -8.08
N HIS A 131 8.11 28.49 -8.67
CA HIS A 131 8.83 28.10 -9.90
C HIS A 131 9.75 26.87 -9.77
N ASN A 132 10.16 26.50 -8.55
CA ASN A 132 11.17 25.47 -8.28
C ASN A 132 10.66 24.15 -7.68
N LEU A 133 9.34 23.89 -7.62
CA LEU A 133 8.89 22.54 -7.27
C LEU A 133 9.18 21.58 -8.42
N GLY A 134 9.73 20.41 -8.10
CA GLY A 134 9.90 19.33 -9.07
C GLY A 134 8.56 18.93 -9.68
N THR A 135 8.57 18.45 -10.92
CA THR A 135 7.35 18.08 -11.66
C THR A 135 6.46 17.09 -10.87
N ASN A 136 7.07 16.16 -10.13
CA ASN A 136 6.36 15.17 -9.32
C ASN A 136 5.71 15.77 -8.07
N GLU A 137 6.39 16.72 -7.42
CA GLU A 137 5.87 17.43 -6.24
C GLU A 137 4.69 18.33 -6.64
N ARG A 138 4.82 19.02 -7.79
CA ARG A 138 3.71 19.79 -8.37
C ARG A 138 2.48 18.94 -8.66
N LEU A 139 2.65 17.76 -9.25
CA LEU A 139 1.54 16.85 -9.54
C LEU A 139 0.81 16.39 -8.27
N HIS A 140 1.55 16.06 -7.20
CA HIS A 140 0.94 15.67 -5.94
C HIS A 140 0.18 16.83 -5.27
N LEU A 141 0.72 18.04 -5.28
CA LEU A 141 0.04 19.20 -4.69
C LEU A 141 -1.20 19.63 -5.48
N ILE A 142 -1.18 19.56 -6.82
CA ILE A 142 -2.35 19.82 -7.68
C ILE A 142 -3.48 18.83 -7.36
N ARG A 143 -3.16 17.55 -7.13
CA ARG A 143 -4.16 16.53 -6.75
C ARG A 143 -4.82 16.86 -5.41
N ILE A 144 -4.05 17.32 -4.43
CA ILE A 144 -4.58 17.72 -3.11
C ILE A 144 -5.50 18.93 -3.24
N GLN A 145 -5.11 19.97 -3.99
CA GLN A 145 -5.95 21.16 -4.20
C GLN A 145 -7.25 20.84 -4.95
N ASN A 146 -7.19 20.01 -5.98
CA ASN A 146 -8.37 19.62 -6.74
C ASN A 146 -9.37 18.80 -5.92
N ALA A 147 -8.89 17.99 -4.97
CA ALA A 147 -9.74 17.25 -4.03
C ALA A 147 -10.51 18.19 -3.08
N HIS A 148 -9.91 19.31 -2.65
CA HIS A 148 -10.59 20.33 -1.86
C HIS A 148 -11.63 21.11 -2.67
N THR A 149 -11.32 21.52 -3.90
CA THR A 149 -12.26 22.31 -4.72
C THR A 149 -13.48 21.54 -5.21
N ASN A 150 -13.39 20.21 -5.35
CA ASN A 150 -14.56 19.38 -5.68
C ASN A 150 -15.47 19.09 -4.48
N LYS A 151 -14.98 19.30 -3.25
CA LYS A 151 -15.77 19.14 -2.03
C LYS A 151 -16.62 20.37 -1.70
N GLU A 152 -16.32 21.52 -2.30
CA GLU A 152 -17.08 22.78 -2.17
C GLU A 152 -18.13 22.98 -3.28
N LYS A 153 -18.25 22.02 -4.22
CA LYS A 153 -19.16 22.10 -5.38
C LYS A 153 -20.23 21.00 -5.43
N GLY A 154 -20.39 20.23 -4.36
CA GLY A 154 -21.49 19.26 -4.18
C GLY A 154 -22.17 19.49 -2.86
#